data_AF-A0A947M013-F1
#
_entry.id   AF-A0A947M013-F1
#
_cell.length_a   1.000
_cell.length_b   1.000
_cell.length_c   1.000
_cell.angle_alpha   90.00
_cell.angle_beta   90.00
_cell.angle_gamma   90.00
#
_symmetry.space_group_name_H-M   'P 1'
#
loop_
_entity.id
_entity.type
_entity.pdbx_description
1 polymer ?
#
loop_
_entity_poly.entity_id
_entity_poly.type
_entity_poly.pdbx_seq_one_letter_code
_entity_poly.pdbx_strand_id
1 'polypeptide(L)'
;VGPGTGLGVGSLIWDGDSYCAIPGEGGHVTMPARTLREFDLFRVLIDLKYTHISAERVCSGKGLVNVYNALRILDGRNDLPDRTPEEIGQGAIDGSCNLCFEAKQLMTSFLGRVAGNLALTLGTYGGIYIAGGIVGRWGKHFDEELFRSEFESKGRFHDYMAAIPTFLIKHEFPAFVGLHADLIRA
;
A
#
# COMPACT_ATOMS: atom_id res chain seq x y z
N VAL A 1 7.49 -3.31 2.75
CA VAL A 1 6.54 -2.21 2.43
C VAL A 1 5.52 -2.16 3.54
N GLY A 2 5.17 -0.99 4.09
CA GLY A 2 4.20 -0.97 5.18
C GLY A 2 3.28 0.25 5.24
N PRO A 3 1.99 0.11 4.89
CA PRO A 3 1.01 1.17 5.09
C PRO A 3 0.61 1.28 6.57
N GLY A 4 0.79 2.48 7.11
CA GLY A 4 0.38 2.90 8.46
C GLY A 4 -0.07 4.36 8.42
N THR A 5 0.40 5.19 9.35
CA THR A 5 0.17 6.65 9.27
C THR A 5 0.71 7.25 7.96
N GLY A 6 1.85 6.74 7.50
CA GLY A 6 2.46 6.96 6.18
C GLY A 6 2.73 5.64 5.46
N LEU A 7 3.64 5.64 4.49
CA LEU A 7 4.04 4.43 3.74
C LEU A 7 5.54 4.20 3.85
N GLY A 8 5.94 3.30 4.76
CA GLY A 8 7.33 2.92 4.92
C GLY A 8 7.79 1.93 3.84
N VAL A 9 9.00 2.14 3.30
CA VAL A 9 9.65 1.20 2.38
C VAL A 9 11.09 1.02 2.80
N GLY A 10 11.56 -0.22 2.79
CA GLY A 10 12.93 -0.59 3.08
C GLY A 10 13.22 -1.94 2.45
N SER A 11 14.50 -2.30 2.36
CA SER A 11 14.93 -3.55 1.74
C SER A 11 16.03 -4.20 2.57
N LEU A 12 16.12 -5.53 2.48
CA LEU A 12 17.21 -6.31 3.04
C LEU A 12 17.92 -6.98 1.86
N ILE A 13 19.23 -6.81 1.76
CA ILE A 13 20.07 -7.49 0.76
C ILE A 13 21.01 -8.44 1.48
N TRP A 14 21.09 -9.68 0.99
CA TRP A 14 22.08 -10.64 1.45
C TRP A 14 23.45 -10.34 0.81
N ASP A 15 24.48 -10.13 1.62
CA ASP A 15 25.85 -9.82 1.15
C ASP A 15 26.75 -11.06 0.99
N GLY A 16 26.27 -12.25 1.38
CA GLY A 16 27.04 -13.49 1.42
C GLY A 16 27.17 -14.11 2.81
N ASP A 17 27.09 -13.28 3.85
CA ASP A 17 27.20 -13.66 5.27
C ASP A 17 25.98 -13.18 6.07
N SER A 18 25.35 -12.12 5.59
CA SER A 18 24.59 -11.23 6.43
C SER A 18 23.49 -10.50 5.61
N TYR A 19 22.34 -10.22 6.23
CA TYR A 19 21.33 -9.32 5.65
C TYR A 19 21.64 -7.86 6.00
N CYS A 20 21.93 -7.03 5.01
CA CYS A 20 22.15 -5.60 5.15
C CYS A 20 20.85 -4.81 4.88
N ALA A 21 20.49 -3.92 5.82
CA ALA A 21 19.35 -3.03 5.64
C ALA A 21 19.68 -1.85 4.74
N ILE A 22 18.83 -1.66 3.72
CA ILE A 22 18.86 -0.50 2.84
C ILE A 22 17.61 0.32 3.14
N PRO A 23 17.75 1.43 3.91
CA PRO A 23 16.65 2.34 4.14
C PRO A 23 16.34 3.11 2.85
N GLY A 24 15.10 3.58 2.72
CA GLY A 24 14.73 4.42 1.60
C GLY A 24 13.34 5.05 1.76
N GLU A 25 13.07 6.03 0.90
CA GLU A 25 11.82 6.80 0.90
C GLU A 25 10.86 6.32 -0.20
N GLY A 26 10.79 5.00 -0.38
CA GLY A 26 10.01 4.39 -1.47
C GLY A 26 8.51 4.69 -1.41
N GLY A 27 7.97 5.10 -0.26
CA GLY A 27 6.58 5.58 -0.16
C GLY A 27 6.34 6.94 -0.83
N HIS A 28 7.40 7.70 -1.10
CA HIS A 28 7.32 9.01 -1.74
C HIS A 28 7.51 8.96 -3.25
N VAL A 29 7.71 7.79 -3.86
CA VAL A 29 7.76 7.67 -5.33
C VAL A 29 6.42 8.03 -5.96
N THR A 30 6.44 8.52 -7.20
CA THR A 30 5.23 8.86 -7.95
C THR A 30 4.34 7.64 -8.14
N MET A 31 3.05 7.79 -7.83
CA MET A 31 2.05 6.75 -8.06
C MET A 31 1.48 6.87 -9.48
N PRO A 32 1.52 5.81 -10.30
CA PRO A 32 0.88 5.81 -11.61
C PRO A 32 -0.59 5.40 -11.53
N ALA A 33 -1.46 6.13 -12.24
CA ALA A 33 -2.83 5.71 -12.54
C ALA A 33 -2.82 4.71 -13.70
N ARG A 34 -3.73 3.72 -13.64
CA ARG A 34 -3.88 2.65 -14.64
C ARG A 34 -5.30 2.48 -15.14
N THR A 35 -6.29 3.09 -14.49
CA THR A 35 -7.69 3.05 -14.90
C THR A 35 -8.26 4.46 -15.02
N LEU A 36 -9.31 4.64 -15.83
CA LEU A 36 -9.98 5.96 -15.95
C LEU A 36 -10.45 6.48 -14.59
N ARG A 37 -10.98 5.60 -13.73
CA ARG A 37 -11.40 5.94 -12.37
C ARG A 37 -10.24 6.49 -11.53
N GLU A 38 -9.05 5.91 -11.65
CA GLU A 38 -7.86 6.41 -10.96
C GLU A 38 -7.33 7.71 -11.55
N PHE A 39 -7.40 7.90 -12.88
CA PHE A 39 -7.07 9.18 -13.51
C PHE A 39 -7.98 10.29 -13.01
N ASP A 40 -9.29 10.05 -12.96
CA ASP A 40 -10.26 11.00 -12.40
C ASP A 40 -9.99 11.27 -10.91
N LEU A 41 -9.68 10.23 -10.13
CA LEU A 41 -9.32 10.37 -8.72
C LEU A 41 -8.07 11.24 -8.55
N PHE A 42 -7.03 11.01 -9.35
CA PHE A 42 -5.79 11.77 -9.26
C PHE A 42 -5.98 13.21 -9.72
N ARG A 43 -6.84 13.47 -10.72
CA ARG A 43 -7.24 14.84 -11.07
C ARG A 43 -7.84 15.57 -9.87
N VAL A 44 -8.77 14.93 -9.15
CA VAL A 44 -9.36 15.54 -7.94
C VAL A 44 -8.31 15.80 -6.87
N LEU A 45 -7.38 14.87 -6.63
CA LEU A 45 -6.29 15.09 -5.65
C LEU A 45 -5.39 16.27 -6.05
N ILE A 46 -5.12 16.45 -7.34
CA ILE A 46 -4.37 17.58 -7.87
C ILE A 46 -5.14 18.88 -7.65
N ASP A 47 -6.41 18.92 -8.05
CA ASP A 47 -7.29 20.09 -7.90
C ASP A 47 -7.44 20.53 -6.44
N LEU A 48 -7.40 19.58 -5.49
CA LEU A 48 -7.49 19.89 -4.07
C LEU A 48 -6.26 20.59 -3.52
N LYS A 49 -5.04 20.08 -3.77
CA LYS A 49 -3.77 20.68 -3.29
C LYS A 49 -2.50 19.93 -3.69
N TYR A 50 -2.57 18.71 -4.23
CA TYR A 50 -1.38 17.89 -4.39
C TYR A 50 -0.72 18.10 -5.76
N THR A 51 0.44 18.76 -5.78
CA THR A 51 1.25 18.89 -7.00
C THR A 51 1.97 17.59 -7.39
N HIS A 52 2.08 16.66 -6.44
CA HIS A 52 2.69 15.34 -6.62
C HIS A 52 1.88 14.28 -5.88
N ILE A 53 1.41 13.28 -6.63
CA ILE A 53 0.72 12.12 -6.08
C ILE A 53 1.75 11.02 -5.83
N SER A 54 2.30 10.99 -4.61
CA SER A 54 3.16 9.89 -4.19
C SER A 54 2.35 8.64 -3.84
N ALA A 55 3.01 7.48 -3.80
CA ALA A 55 2.39 6.23 -3.34
C ALA A 55 1.75 6.41 -1.95
N GLU A 56 2.41 7.08 -1.01
CA GLU A 56 1.88 7.36 0.33
C GLU A 56 0.54 8.12 0.29
N ARG A 57 0.33 9.01 -0.69
CA ARG A 57 -0.91 9.80 -0.80
C ARG A 57 -2.16 8.96 -1.05
N VAL A 58 -2.00 7.70 -1.44
CA VAL A 58 -3.10 6.77 -1.70
C VAL A 58 -2.94 5.41 -1.00
N CYS A 59 -1.75 5.09 -0.49
CA CYS A 59 -1.40 3.82 0.18
C CYS A 59 -0.99 4.02 1.65
N SER A 60 -1.76 4.77 2.42
CA SER A 60 -1.56 4.96 3.85
C SER A 60 -2.91 5.22 4.53
N GLY A 61 -2.95 5.37 5.86
CA GLY A 61 -4.18 5.74 6.55
C GLY A 61 -4.70 7.10 6.07
N LYS A 62 -3.80 8.09 5.96
CA LYS A 62 -4.12 9.39 5.35
C LYS A 62 -4.48 9.25 3.87
N GLY A 63 -3.81 8.34 3.16
CA GLY A 63 -4.11 8.04 1.77
C GLY A 63 -5.50 7.45 1.55
N LEU A 64 -5.96 6.59 2.45
CA LEU A 64 -7.31 6.04 2.42
C LEU A 64 -8.37 7.13 2.56
N VAL A 65 -8.14 8.10 3.45
CA VAL A 65 -9.00 9.30 3.60
C VAL A 65 -8.98 10.15 2.34
N ASN A 66 -7.80 10.37 1.74
CA ASN A 66 -7.69 11.10 0.47
C ASN A 66 -8.50 10.43 -0.64
N VAL A 67 -8.37 9.09 -0.77
CA VAL A 67 -9.11 8.29 -1.76
C VAL A 67 -10.62 8.42 -1.51
N TYR A 68 -11.09 8.20 -0.28
CA TYR A 68 -12.51 8.33 0.07
C TYR A 68 -13.08 9.73 -0.26
N ASN A 69 -12.36 10.79 0.11
CA ASN A 69 -12.80 12.15 -0.16
C ASN A 69 -12.79 12.50 -1.65
N ALA A 70 -11.82 11.99 -2.41
CA ALA A 70 -11.80 12.16 -3.86
C ALA A 70 -12.99 11.43 -4.51
N LEU A 71 -13.33 10.22 -4.06
CA LEU A 71 -14.52 9.49 -4.51
C LEU A 71 -15.82 10.25 -4.19
N ARG A 72 -15.94 10.84 -2.99
CA ARG A 72 -17.10 11.70 -2.64
C ARG A 72 -17.29 12.84 -3.64
N ILE A 73 -16.20 13.52 -4.01
CA ILE A 73 -16.25 14.63 -4.96
C ILE A 73 -16.62 14.12 -6.36
N LEU A 74 -15.98 13.05 -6.82
CA LEU A 74 -16.23 12.47 -8.15
C LEU A 74 -17.68 12.02 -8.33
N ASP A 75 -18.27 11.45 -7.28
CA ASP A 75 -19.61 10.87 -7.34
C ASP A 75 -20.70 11.88 -6.94
N GLY A 76 -20.33 13.14 -6.69
CA GLY A 76 -21.26 14.17 -6.22
C GLY A 76 -21.84 13.90 -4.83
N ARG A 77 -21.15 13.07 -4.01
CA ARG A 77 -21.55 12.64 -2.66
C ARG A 77 -20.92 13.48 -1.55
N ASN A 78 -20.90 14.79 -1.74
CA ASN A 78 -20.41 15.74 -0.74
C ASN A 78 -21.31 15.80 0.51
N ASP A 79 -22.52 15.23 0.44
CA ASP A 79 -23.47 15.05 1.55
C ASP A 79 -22.96 14.08 2.62
N LEU A 80 -22.10 13.12 2.24
CA LEU A 80 -21.54 12.14 3.18
C LEU A 80 -20.59 12.83 4.16
N PRO A 81 -20.45 12.35 5.41
CA PRO A 81 -19.55 12.95 6.38
C PRO A 81 -18.08 12.66 6.04
N ASP A 82 -17.20 13.49 6.61
CA ASP A 82 -15.79 13.15 6.72
C ASP A 82 -15.62 11.89 7.59
N ARG A 83 -14.58 11.10 7.30
CA ARG A 83 -14.28 9.87 8.03
C ARG A 83 -12.80 9.74 8.32
N THR A 84 -12.50 9.18 9.48
CA THR A 84 -11.17 8.70 9.85
C THR A 84 -10.78 7.45 9.07
N PRO A 85 -9.48 7.10 9.00
CA PRO A 85 -9.04 5.85 8.37
C PRO A 85 -9.74 4.62 8.97
N GLU A 86 -9.95 4.63 10.29
CA GLU A 86 -10.62 3.56 11.04
C GLU A 86 -12.10 3.44 10.65
N GLU A 87 -12.84 4.54 10.55
CA GLU A 87 -14.25 4.55 10.13
C GLU A 87 -14.42 4.12 8.66
N ILE A 88 -13.47 4.47 7.79
CA ILE A 88 -13.47 3.99 6.40
C ILE A 88 -13.22 2.48 6.37
N GLY A 89 -12.20 2.00 7.09
CA GLY A 89 -11.91 0.57 7.18
C GLY A 89 -13.09 -0.22 7.72
N GLN A 90 -13.70 0.25 8.81
CA GLN A 90 -14.85 -0.40 9.43
C GLN A 90 -16.07 -0.40 8.50
N GLY A 91 -16.40 0.75 7.90
CA GLY A 91 -17.52 0.86 6.96
C GLY A 91 -17.37 0.01 5.71
N ALA A 92 -16.14 -0.28 5.29
CA ALA A 92 -15.83 -1.22 4.22
C ALA A 92 -15.98 -2.70 4.65
N ILE A 93 -15.73 -3.01 5.92
CA ILE A 93 -15.79 -4.37 6.48
C ILE A 93 -17.22 -4.78 6.79
N ASP A 94 -18.01 -3.90 7.42
CA ASP A 94 -19.40 -4.18 7.80
C ASP A 94 -20.41 -3.92 6.68
N GLY A 95 -19.97 -3.36 5.54
CA GLY A 95 -20.81 -3.08 4.39
C GLY A 95 -21.73 -1.87 4.56
N SER A 96 -21.56 -1.07 5.60
CA SER A 96 -22.37 0.15 5.83
C SER A 96 -22.02 1.31 4.88
N CYS A 97 -20.92 1.22 4.14
CA CYS A 97 -20.44 2.29 3.28
C CYS A 97 -19.80 1.79 1.97
N ASN A 98 -20.54 1.92 0.86
CA ASN A 98 -20.06 1.54 -0.47
C ASN A 98 -18.81 2.32 -0.92
N LEU A 99 -18.74 3.63 -0.68
CA LEU A 99 -17.54 4.43 -1.00
C LEU A 99 -16.33 4.00 -0.17
N CYS A 100 -16.55 3.55 1.06
CA CYS A 100 -15.48 3.06 1.92
C CYS A 100 -14.94 1.73 1.39
N PHE A 101 -15.83 0.86 0.92
CA PHE A 101 -15.47 -0.37 0.24
C PHE A 101 -14.64 -0.10 -1.03
N GLU A 102 -15.08 0.82 -1.90
CA GLU A 102 -14.31 1.22 -3.09
C GLU A 102 -12.94 1.82 -2.71
N ALA A 103 -12.89 2.69 -1.70
CA ALA A 103 -11.64 3.26 -1.21
C ALA A 103 -10.66 2.18 -0.73
N LYS A 104 -11.16 1.17 -0.01
CA LYS A 104 -10.36 0.01 0.41
C LYS A 104 -9.83 -0.77 -0.79
N GLN A 105 -10.67 -1.05 -1.79
CA GLN A 105 -10.26 -1.78 -3.00
C GLN A 105 -9.20 -1.02 -3.81
N LEU A 106 -9.36 0.30 -3.98
CA LEU A 106 -8.37 1.13 -4.65
C LEU A 106 -7.04 1.14 -3.88
N MET A 107 -7.08 1.32 -2.56
CA MET A 107 -5.87 1.24 -1.73
C MET A 107 -5.17 -0.13 -1.83
N THR A 108 -5.93 -1.24 -1.82
CA THR A 108 -5.38 -2.60 -2.02
C THR A 108 -4.70 -2.72 -3.39
N SER A 109 -5.35 -2.20 -4.44
CA SER A 109 -4.80 -2.23 -5.80
C SER A 109 -3.50 -1.44 -5.91
N PHE A 110 -3.49 -0.22 -5.35
CA PHE A 110 -2.30 0.61 -5.32
C PHE A 110 -1.17 -0.04 -4.51
N LEU A 111 -1.48 -0.69 -3.37
CA LEU A 111 -0.49 -1.40 -2.57
C LEU A 111 0.15 -2.56 -3.34
N GLY A 112 -0.66 -3.36 -4.04
CA GLY A 112 -0.17 -4.42 -4.94
C GLY A 112 0.80 -3.88 -5.98
N ARG A 113 0.43 -2.76 -6.65
CA ARG A 113 1.29 -2.13 -7.66
C ARG A 113 2.59 -1.60 -7.09
N VAL A 114 2.56 -0.95 -5.93
CA VAL A 114 3.76 -0.45 -5.23
C VAL A 114 4.69 -1.61 -4.88
N ALA A 115 4.16 -2.66 -4.26
CA ALA A 115 4.91 -3.87 -3.96
C ALA A 115 5.53 -4.50 -5.22
N GLY A 116 4.77 -4.59 -6.31
CA GLY A 116 5.25 -5.14 -7.57
C GLY A 116 6.32 -4.26 -8.24
N ASN A 117 6.19 -2.93 -8.15
CA ASN A 117 7.22 -2.02 -8.66
C ASN A 117 8.53 -2.19 -7.90
N LEU A 118 8.47 -2.33 -6.56
CA LEU A 118 9.66 -2.54 -5.74
C LEU A 118 10.33 -3.89 -6.04
N ALA A 119 9.53 -4.94 -6.22
CA ALA A 119 10.04 -6.27 -6.57
C ALA A 119 10.76 -6.28 -7.91
N LEU A 120 10.24 -5.57 -8.92
CA LEU A 120 10.93 -5.40 -10.21
C LEU A 120 12.21 -4.57 -10.09
N THR A 121 12.16 -3.44 -9.38
CA THR A 121 13.29 -2.53 -9.26
C THR A 121 14.50 -3.18 -8.58
N LEU A 122 14.26 -4.04 -7.58
CA LEU A 122 15.32 -4.61 -6.74
C LEU A 122 15.62 -6.09 -7.03
N GLY A 123 14.77 -6.78 -7.79
CA GLY A 123 14.93 -8.22 -8.03
C GLY A 123 14.73 -9.06 -6.76
N THR A 124 13.65 -8.82 -6.01
CA THR A 124 13.45 -9.37 -4.66
C THR A 124 12.97 -10.83 -4.64
N TYR A 125 13.76 -11.79 -5.13
CA TYR A 125 13.37 -13.22 -5.13
C TYR A 125 13.13 -13.81 -3.73
N GLY A 126 13.76 -13.25 -2.70
CA GLY A 126 13.50 -13.60 -1.29
C GLY A 126 12.09 -13.23 -0.81
N GLY A 127 11.37 -12.43 -1.59
CA GLY A 127 9.98 -12.05 -1.35
C GLY A 127 9.78 -10.60 -0.95
N ILE A 128 8.51 -10.19 -0.99
CA ILE A 128 8.06 -8.89 -0.48
C ILE A 128 7.31 -9.09 0.83
N TYR A 129 7.74 -8.35 1.84
CA TYR A 129 7.11 -8.36 3.16
C TYR A 129 6.25 -7.11 3.33
N ILE A 130 4.96 -7.33 3.57
CA ILE A 130 3.99 -6.32 3.95
C ILE A 130 4.02 -6.19 5.48
N ALA A 131 4.51 -5.05 5.93
CA ALA A 131 4.48 -4.61 7.31
C ALA A 131 3.33 -3.60 7.50
N GLY A 132 3.06 -3.16 8.73
CA GLY A 132 2.12 -2.06 8.97
C GLY A 132 0.70 -2.50 9.34
N GLY A 133 0.08 -1.68 10.18
CA GLY A 133 -1.13 -2.07 10.91
C GLY A 133 -2.42 -2.07 10.09
N ILE A 134 -2.47 -1.38 8.93
CA ILE A 134 -3.74 -1.24 8.19
C ILE A 134 -4.18 -2.58 7.60
N VAL A 135 -3.30 -3.25 6.84
CA VAL A 135 -3.60 -4.55 6.24
C VAL A 135 -3.88 -5.59 7.33
N GLY A 136 -3.08 -5.59 8.40
CA GLY A 136 -3.29 -6.47 9.55
C GLY A 136 -4.66 -6.29 10.22
N ARG A 137 -5.14 -5.04 10.36
CA ARG A 137 -6.47 -4.73 10.92
C ARG A 137 -7.63 -5.17 10.03
N TRP A 138 -7.45 -5.16 8.71
CA TRP A 138 -8.47 -5.68 7.79
C TRP A 138 -8.59 -7.20 7.86
N GLY A 139 -7.51 -7.90 8.21
CA GLY A 139 -7.52 -9.35 8.44
C GLY A 139 -8.11 -10.12 7.25
N LYS A 140 -9.10 -10.98 7.52
CA LYS A 140 -9.80 -11.78 6.48
C LYS A 140 -10.55 -10.94 5.43
N HIS A 141 -10.74 -9.65 5.68
CA HIS A 141 -11.39 -8.74 4.74
C HIS A 141 -10.39 -8.05 3.82
N PHE A 142 -9.09 -8.31 3.95
CA PHE A 142 -8.12 -7.90 2.94
C PHE A 142 -8.32 -8.74 1.68
N ASP A 143 -8.32 -8.08 0.53
CA ASP A 143 -8.54 -8.73 -0.76
C ASP A 143 -7.18 -9.20 -1.31
N GLU A 144 -6.80 -10.41 -0.92
CA GLU A 144 -5.51 -11.01 -1.29
C GLU A 144 -5.40 -11.26 -2.79
N GLU A 145 -6.50 -11.61 -3.46
CA GLU A 145 -6.54 -11.83 -4.91
C GLU A 145 -6.35 -10.53 -5.69
N LEU A 146 -7.02 -9.45 -5.27
CA LEU A 146 -6.82 -8.13 -5.87
C LEU A 146 -5.39 -7.62 -5.65
N PHE A 147 -4.86 -7.74 -4.43
CA PHE A 147 -3.47 -7.40 -4.16
C PHE A 147 -2.52 -8.19 -5.06
N ARG A 148 -2.73 -9.51 -5.17
CA ARG A 148 -1.85 -10.39 -5.93
C ARG A 148 -1.90 -10.10 -7.42
N SER A 149 -3.10 -9.97 -7.98
CA SER A 149 -3.27 -9.65 -9.40
C SER A 149 -2.60 -8.32 -9.76
N GLU A 150 -2.71 -7.30 -8.90
CA GLU A 150 -2.06 -6.00 -9.13
C GLU A 150 -0.55 -6.02 -8.93
N PHE A 151 -0.05 -6.85 -8.00
CA PHE A 151 1.37 -7.13 -7.83
C PHE A 151 1.98 -7.74 -9.10
N GLU A 152 1.33 -8.75 -9.66
CA GLU A 152 1.80 -9.49 -10.85
C GLU A 152 1.52 -8.77 -12.17
N SER A 153 0.67 -7.74 -12.16
CA SER A 153 0.23 -7.04 -13.38
C SER A 153 1.33 -6.11 -13.92
N LYS A 154 2.39 -6.72 -14.44
CA LYS A 154 3.62 -6.10 -14.99
C LYS A 154 3.86 -6.46 -16.46
N GLY A 155 2.77 -6.73 -17.20
CA GLY A 155 2.82 -7.09 -18.61
C GLY A 155 3.66 -8.35 -18.84
N ARG A 156 4.64 -8.29 -19.75
CA ARG A 156 5.51 -9.43 -20.07
C ARG A 156 6.35 -9.96 -18.90
N PHE A 157 6.41 -9.25 -17.77
CA PHE A 157 7.07 -9.71 -16.55
C PHE A 157 6.13 -10.47 -15.61
N HIS A 158 4.89 -10.77 -16.01
CA HIS A 158 3.92 -11.48 -15.16
C HIS A 158 4.52 -12.76 -14.53
N ASP A 159 5.09 -13.66 -15.33
CA ASP A 159 5.65 -14.93 -14.84
C ASP A 159 6.84 -14.70 -13.89
N TYR A 160 7.64 -13.67 -14.15
CA TYR A 160 8.72 -13.25 -13.25
C TYR A 160 8.17 -12.84 -11.88
N MET A 161 7.08 -12.07 -11.86
CA MET A 161 6.41 -11.65 -10.63
C MET A 161 5.70 -12.81 -9.93
N ALA A 162 5.12 -13.73 -10.70
CA ALA A 162 4.41 -14.89 -10.20
C ALA A 162 5.28 -15.75 -9.27
N ALA A 163 6.58 -15.84 -9.57
CA ALA A 163 7.56 -16.58 -8.76
C ALA A 163 7.95 -15.88 -7.44
N ILE A 164 7.69 -14.58 -7.28
CA ILE A 164 8.09 -13.82 -6.08
C ILE A 164 7.01 -13.94 -5.00
N PRO A 165 7.31 -14.50 -3.82
CA PRO A 165 6.34 -14.64 -2.75
C PRO A 165 6.06 -13.30 -2.06
N THR A 166 4.86 -13.16 -1.52
CA THR A 166 4.44 -12.00 -0.73
C THR A 166 3.99 -12.47 0.65
N PHE A 167 4.46 -11.82 1.71
CA PHE A 167 4.20 -12.22 3.10
C PHE A 167 3.61 -11.06 3.89
N LEU A 168 2.59 -11.33 4.71
CA LEU A 168 2.12 -10.40 5.73
C LEU A 168 2.86 -10.67 7.05
N ILE A 169 3.55 -9.66 7.59
CA ILE A 169 4.18 -9.76 8.90
C ILE A 169 3.09 -9.70 9.98
N LYS A 170 2.94 -10.79 10.74
CA LYS A 170 1.97 -10.91 11.85
C LYS A 170 2.57 -10.67 13.24
N HIS A 171 3.90 -10.57 13.33
CA HIS A 171 4.57 -10.29 14.60
C HIS A 171 4.12 -8.91 15.12
N GLU A 172 3.82 -8.79 16.41
CA GLU A 172 3.26 -7.57 17.01
C GLU A 172 4.25 -6.40 16.98
N PHE A 173 5.52 -6.69 17.29
CA PHE A 173 6.59 -5.68 17.37
C PHE A 173 7.80 -6.01 16.48
N PRO A 174 7.65 -6.08 15.14
CA PRO A 174 8.74 -6.48 14.25
C PRO A 174 9.90 -5.49 14.28
N ALA A 175 9.63 -4.21 14.57
CA ALA A 175 10.66 -3.18 14.71
C ALA A 175 11.63 -3.45 15.87
N PHE A 176 11.15 -3.96 17.01
CA PHE A 176 12.02 -4.28 18.15
C PHE A 176 12.86 -5.53 17.91
N VAL A 177 12.33 -6.51 17.16
CA VAL A 177 13.12 -7.67 16.70
C VAL A 177 14.27 -7.18 15.79
N GLY A 178 13.97 -6.28 14.86
CA GLY A 178 14.98 -5.67 13.98
C GLY A 178 16.03 -4.88 14.76
N LEU A 179 15.61 -4.02 15.70
CA LEU A 179 16.51 -3.24 16.55
C LEU A 179 17.47 -4.13 17.35
N HIS A 180 16.96 -5.20 17.95
CA HIS A 180 17.79 -6.16 18.68
C HIS A 180 18.81 -6.85 17.77
N ALA A 181 18.40 -7.25 16.56
CA ALA A 181 19.31 -7.87 15.58
C ALA A 181 20.41 -6.90 15.12
N ASP A 182 20.09 -5.61 14.97
CA ASP A 182 21.05 -4.57 14.60
C ASP A 182 22.07 -4.31 15.73
N LEU A 183 21.60 -4.25 16.98
CA LEU A 183 22.46 -4.05 18.15
C LEU A 183 23.46 -5.18 18.39
N ILE A 184 23.11 -6.43 18.07
CA ILE A 184 24.01 -7.59 18.24
C ILE A 184 25.06 -7.67 17.13
N ARG A 185 24.87 -6.95 16.02
CA ARG A 185 25.83 -6.90 14.90
C ARG A 185 26.90 -5.83 15.05
N ALA A 186 26.60 -4.74 15.76
CA ALA A 186 27.51 -3.63 16.01
C ALA A 186 28.61 -4.00 17.02
#